data_AF-A0A3B9KJA9-F1
#
_entry.id   AF-A0A3B9KJA9-F1
#
_cell.length_a   1.000
_cell.length_b   1.000
_cell.length_c   1.000
_cell.angle_alpha   90.00
_cell.angle_beta   90.00
_cell.angle_gamma   90.00
#
_symmetry.space_group_name_H-M   'P 1'
#
loop_
_entity.id
_entity.type
_entity.pdbx_description
1 polymer ?
#
loop_
_entity_poly.entity_id
_entity_poly.type
_entity_poly.pdbx_seq_one_letter_code
_entity_poly.pdbx_strand_id
1 'polypeptide(L)'
;MQQNRTSPFDIRGTKVLYLLLAVIANVAFALAFFSFVDWLLLNYGEAVTGVDTTLMLGLFMGALLIAFLISFLAKDGRGITYGLFGSLGGLVLALIRVWNSSILLAILVGLMSVMGGYNGGLLGENFRRNQQRRKKKQ
;
A
#
# COMPACT_ATOMS: atom_id res chain seq x y z
N MET A 1 -27.26 -12.60 11.33
CA MET A 1 -25.86 -13.09 11.37
C MET A 1 -24.95 -11.90 11.66
N GLN A 2 -24.61 -11.67 12.92
CA GLN A 2 -23.61 -10.64 13.27
C GLN A 2 -22.26 -11.10 12.70
N GLN A 3 -21.80 -10.44 11.64
CA GLN A 3 -20.41 -10.56 11.24
C GLN A 3 -19.58 -10.05 12.42
N ASN A 4 -18.90 -10.96 13.10
CA ASN A 4 -17.83 -10.60 14.03
C ASN A 4 -16.73 -9.95 13.17
N ARG A 5 -16.89 -8.65 12.89
CA ARG A 5 -15.95 -7.87 12.09
C ARG A 5 -14.74 -7.65 12.98
N THR A 6 -13.78 -8.58 12.89
CA THR A 6 -12.44 -8.38 13.45
C THR A 6 -11.96 -7.01 12.99
N SER A 7 -11.71 -6.12 13.95
CA SER A 7 -11.30 -4.75 13.66
C SER A 7 -10.05 -4.76 12.77
N PRO A 8 -9.97 -3.88 11.75
CA PRO A 8 -8.75 -3.74 10.95
C PRO A 8 -7.50 -3.45 11.80
N PHE A 9 -7.70 -2.85 12.97
CA PHE A 9 -6.65 -2.50 13.94
C PHE A 9 -6.35 -3.61 14.95
N ASP A 10 -7.06 -4.73 14.89
CA ASP A 10 -6.77 -5.87 15.75
C ASP A 10 -5.61 -6.68 15.13
N ILE A 11 -4.42 -6.49 15.70
CA ILE A 11 -3.18 -7.18 15.33
C ILE A 11 -3.24 -8.66 15.75
N ARG A 12 -4.13 -9.05 16.68
CA ARG A 12 -4.18 -10.43 17.18
C ARG A 12 -4.58 -11.38 16.04
N GLY A 13 -3.74 -12.39 15.80
CA GLY A 13 -3.95 -13.37 14.72
C GLY A 13 -3.38 -12.97 13.35
N THR A 14 -2.67 -11.84 13.24
CA THR A 14 -1.80 -11.59 12.08
C THR A 14 -0.49 -12.37 12.18
N LYS A 15 -0.05 -12.89 11.05
CA LYS A 15 1.25 -13.53 10.89
C LYS A 15 2.31 -12.45 10.75
N VAL A 16 3.11 -12.28 11.80
CA VAL A 16 4.15 -11.24 11.90
C VAL A 16 5.08 -11.21 10.68
N LEU A 17 5.43 -12.38 10.12
CA LEU A 17 6.26 -12.46 8.92
C LEU A 17 5.67 -11.70 7.72
N TYR A 18 4.37 -11.84 7.46
CA TYR A 18 3.72 -11.17 6.33
C TYR A 18 3.52 -9.68 6.60
N LEU A 19 3.38 -9.30 7.87
CA LEU A 19 3.36 -7.89 8.29
C LEU A 19 4.71 -7.22 8.03
N LEU A 20 5.80 -7.85 8.47
CA LEU A 20 7.15 -7.36 8.19
C LEU A 20 7.43 -7.31 6.69
N LEU A 21 7.03 -8.35 5.95
CA LEU A 21 7.17 -8.37 4.50
C LEU A 21 6.38 -7.23 3.83
N ALA A 22 5.17 -6.94 4.30
CA ALA A 22 4.37 -5.83 3.80
C ALA A 22 5.07 -4.48 4.03
N VAL A 23 5.63 -4.26 5.23
CA VAL A 23 6.38 -3.03 5.54
C VAL A 23 7.62 -2.93 4.65
N ILE A 24 8.45 -3.98 4.60
CA ILE A 24 9.68 -4.00 3.80
C ILE A 24 9.37 -3.76 2.32
N ALA A 25 8.36 -4.44 1.77
CA ALA A 25 7.96 -4.27 0.37
C ALA A 25 7.48 -2.84 0.09
N ASN A 26 6.68 -2.23 0.97
CA ASN A 26 6.25 -0.84 0.81
C ASN A 26 7.43 0.13 0.86
N VAL A 27 8.36 -0.06 1.81
CA VAL A 27 9.56 0.77 1.94
C VAL A 27 10.44 0.64 0.70
N ALA A 28 10.73 -0.60 0.27
CA ALA A 28 11.55 -0.86 -0.91
C ALA A 28 10.93 -0.28 -2.18
N PHE A 29 9.61 -0.46 -2.38
CA PHE A 29 8.89 0.11 -3.51
C PHE A 29 8.93 1.64 -3.47
N ALA A 30 8.62 2.26 -2.32
CA ALA A 30 8.60 3.72 -2.20
C ALA A 30 9.99 4.30 -2.51
N LEU A 31 11.07 3.72 -1.98
CA LEU A 31 12.43 4.14 -2.30
C LEU A 31 12.71 4.04 -3.80
N ALA A 32 12.45 2.88 -4.41
CA ALA A 32 12.66 2.67 -5.83
C ALA A 32 11.83 3.63 -6.70
N PHE A 33 10.58 3.87 -6.31
CA PHE A 33 9.67 4.77 -7.02
C PHE A 33 10.11 6.23 -6.91
N PHE A 34 10.46 6.72 -5.71
CA PHE A 34 11.00 8.07 -5.55
C PHE A 34 12.30 8.24 -6.34
N SER A 35 13.22 7.27 -6.29
CA SER A 35 14.45 7.31 -7.09
C SER A 35 14.17 7.32 -8.59
N PHE A 36 13.15 6.60 -9.06
CA PHE A 36 12.73 6.62 -10.45
C PHE A 36 12.15 7.98 -10.86
N VAL A 37 11.30 8.59 -10.04
CA VAL A 37 10.75 9.93 -10.30
C VAL A 37 11.85 10.98 -10.29
N ASP A 38 12.79 10.92 -9.34
CA ASP A 38 13.96 11.81 -9.30
C ASP A 38 14.79 11.67 -10.60
N TRP A 39 15.03 10.44 -11.05
CA TRP A 39 15.73 10.19 -12.31
C TRP A 39 14.98 10.79 -13.51
N LEU A 40 13.65 10.68 -13.57
CA LEU A 40 12.86 11.31 -14.63
C LEU A 40 13.00 12.84 -14.61
N LEU A 41 12.96 13.45 -13.42
CA LEU A 41 13.08 14.91 -13.28
C LEU A 41 14.47 15.41 -13.68
N LEU A 42 15.52 14.67 -13.35
CA LEU A 42 16.90 15.03 -13.70
C LEU A 42 17.16 14.94 -15.21
N ASN A 43 16.54 13.98 -15.91
CA ASN A 43 16.81 13.73 -17.33
C ASN A 43 15.80 14.41 -18.27
N TYR A 44 14.58 14.65 -17.80
CA TYR A 44 13.46 15.11 -18.64
C TYR A 44 12.66 16.26 -17.99
N GLY A 45 13.24 17.00 -17.04
CA GLY A 45 12.53 17.98 -16.21
C GLY A 45 11.64 18.98 -16.97
N GLU A 46 12.05 19.43 -18.17
CA GLU A 46 11.25 20.36 -18.98
C GLU A 46 9.99 19.72 -19.61
N ALA A 47 10.00 18.39 -19.79
CA ALA A 47 8.89 17.64 -20.36
C ALA A 47 8.00 16.96 -19.30
N VAL A 48 8.47 16.87 -18.05
CA VAL A 48 7.77 16.19 -16.95
C VAL A 48 6.87 17.18 -16.22
N THR A 49 5.56 16.96 -16.31
CA THR A 49 4.54 17.73 -15.60
C THR A 49 3.71 16.84 -14.67
N GLY A 50 2.98 17.43 -13.72
CA GLY A 50 2.07 16.67 -12.84
C GLY A 50 2.78 15.78 -11.82
N VAL A 51 3.99 16.15 -11.39
CA VAL A 51 4.82 15.38 -10.45
C VAL A 51 4.05 15.03 -9.18
N ASP A 52 3.33 15.99 -8.60
CA ASP A 52 2.55 15.80 -7.38
C ASP A 52 1.50 14.68 -7.53
N THR A 53 0.79 14.67 -8.66
CA THR A 53 -0.21 13.65 -8.97
C THR A 53 0.45 12.30 -9.23
N THR A 54 1.58 12.26 -9.95
CA THR A 54 2.36 11.04 -10.17
C THR A 54 2.84 10.45 -8.85
N LEU A 55 3.32 11.28 -7.92
CA LEU A 55 3.75 10.83 -6.59
C LEU A 55 2.61 10.21 -5.80
N MET A 56 1.46 10.89 -5.75
CA MET A 56 0.26 10.41 -5.07
C MET A 56 -0.25 9.10 -5.67
N LEU A 57 -0.44 9.04 -7.00
CA LEU A 57 -0.97 7.86 -7.67
C LEU A 57 0.03 6.70 -7.66
N GLY A 58 1.32 6.96 -7.83
CA GLY A 58 2.34 5.92 -7.85
C GLY A 58 2.47 5.21 -6.50
N LEU A 59 2.52 5.98 -5.40
CA LEU A 59 2.53 5.39 -4.06
C LEU A 59 1.22 4.67 -3.73
N PHE A 60 0.07 5.23 -4.12
CA PHE A 60 -1.22 4.56 -3.97
C PHE A 60 -1.25 3.22 -4.70
N MET A 61 -0.86 3.19 -5.97
CA MET A 61 -0.90 1.99 -6.80
C MET A 61 0.09 0.93 -6.33
N GLY A 62 1.29 1.33 -5.92
CA GLY A 62 2.29 0.42 -5.35
C GLY A 62 1.81 -0.20 -4.05
N ALA A 63 1.35 0.62 -3.10
CA ALA A 63 0.83 0.13 -1.82
C ALA A 63 -0.40 -0.78 -2.01
N LEU A 64 -1.28 -0.43 -2.96
CA LEU A 64 -2.43 -1.25 -3.35
C LEU A 64 -1.99 -2.63 -3.87
N LEU A 65 -1.05 -2.67 -4.81
CA LEU A 65 -0.57 -3.92 -5.37
C LEU A 65 0.10 -4.80 -4.30
N ILE A 66 0.97 -4.21 -3.47
CA ILE A 66 1.67 -4.92 -2.41
C ILE A 66 0.66 -5.49 -1.41
N ALA A 67 -0.28 -4.68 -0.92
CA ALA A 67 -1.28 -5.13 0.03
C ALA A 67 -2.19 -6.21 -0.57
N PHE A 68 -2.56 -6.10 -1.84
CA PHE A 68 -3.29 -7.15 -2.56
C PHE A 68 -2.54 -8.48 -2.55
N LEU A 69 -1.25 -8.46 -2.92
CA LEU A 69 -0.42 -9.67 -2.98
C LEU A 69 -0.22 -10.29 -1.59
N ILE A 70 0.12 -9.48 -0.58
CA ILE A 70 0.31 -9.97 0.80
C ILE A 70 -0.99 -10.59 1.33
N SER A 71 -2.12 -9.93 1.11
CA SER A 71 -3.44 -10.43 1.55
C SER A 71 -3.80 -11.76 0.88
N PHE A 72 -3.46 -11.89 -0.40
CA PHE A 72 -3.65 -13.12 -1.15
C PHE A 72 -2.77 -14.27 -0.62
N LEU A 73 -1.52 -13.97 -0.24
CA LEU A 73 -0.54 -14.94 0.27
C LEU A 73 -0.81 -15.36 1.72
N ALA A 74 -1.16 -14.42 2.61
CA ALA A 74 -1.33 -14.67 4.05
C ALA A 74 -2.52 -15.60 4.36
N LYS A 75 -3.59 -15.52 3.56
CA LYS A 75 -4.78 -16.41 3.57
C LYS A 75 -5.53 -16.50 4.91
N ASP A 76 -5.31 -15.58 5.83
CA ASP A 76 -5.90 -15.55 7.18
C ASP A 76 -7.10 -14.60 7.32
N GLY A 77 -7.42 -13.82 6.28
CA GLY A 77 -8.54 -12.87 6.32
C GLY A 77 -8.23 -11.59 7.10
N ARG A 78 -6.95 -11.24 7.21
CA ARG A 78 -6.45 -9.99 7.84
C ARG A 78 -5.74 -9.08 6.81
N GLY A 79 -6.17 -9.15 5.56
CA GLY A 79 -5.59 -8.39 4.44
C GLY A 79 -5.61 -6.88 4.64
N ILE A 80 -6.71 -6.34 5.17
CA ILE A 80 -6.81 -4.92 5.50
C ILE A 80 -5.75 -4.52 6.55
N THR A 81 -5.52 -5.37 7.55
CA THR A 81 -4.51 -5.14 8.59
C THR A 81 -3.10 -5.08 7.99
N TYR A 82 -2.73 -6.04 7.14
CA TYR A 82 -1.43 -6.00 6.45
C TYR A 82 -1.29 -4.78 5.55
N GLY A 83 -2.36 -4.41 4.85
CA GLY A 83 -2.39 -3.24 3.99
C GLY A 83 -2.16 -1.94 4.76
N LEU A 84 -2.91 -1.71 5.83
CA LEU A 84 -2.78 -0.51 6.67
C LEU A 84 -1.41 -0.40 7.32
N PHE A 85 -0.99 -1.42 8.07
CA PHE A 85 0.26 -1.34 8.81
C PHE A 85 1.49 -1.41 7.90
N GLY A 86 1.42 -2.15 6.79
CA GLY A 86 2.49 -2.21 5.79
C GLY A 86 2.73 -0.86 5.11
N SER A 87 1.64 -0.19 4.71
CA SER A 87 1.71 1.09 3.99
C SER A 87 2.13 2.29 4.84
N LEU A 88 2.16 2.15 6.18
CA LEU A 88 2.77 3.15 7.06
C LEU A 88 4.26 3.37 6.74
N GLY A 89 4.97 2.34 6.27
CA GLY A 89 6.35 2.49 5.81
C GLY A 89 6.47 3.48 4.64
N GLY A 90 5.53 3.42 3.68
CA GLY A 90 5.45 4.37 2.58
C GLY A 90 5.07 5.79 3.03
N LEU A 91 4.20 5.92 4.04
CA LEU A 91 3.86 7.21 4.64
C LEU A 91 5.09 7.87 5.28
N VAL A 92 5.83 7.13 6.12
CA VAL A 92 7.02 7.65 6.79
C VAL A 92 8.07 8.11 5.77
N LEU A 93 8.30 7.31 4.72
CA LEU A 93 9.22 7.70 3.66
C LEU A 93 8.76 8.93 2.87
N ALA A 94 7.47 9.04 2.56
CA ALA A 94 6.92 10.21 1.90
C ALA A 94 7.14 11.48 2.74
N LEU A 95 6.91 11.40 4.05
CA LEU A 95 7.21 12.51 4.97
C LEU A 95 8.69 12.88 4.94
N ILE A 96 9.61 11.92 4.95
CA ILE A 96 11.05 12.20 4.93
C ILE A 96 11.52 12.78 3.59
N ARG A 97 10.97 12.30 2.46
CA ARG A 97 11.50 12.65 1.13
C ARG A 97 10.87 13.92 0.56
N VAL A 98 9.61 14.20 0.88
CA VAL A 98 8.83 15.27 0.23
C VAL A 98 8.71 16.53 1.11
N TRP A 99 9.04 16.46 2.41
CA TRP A 99 8.87 17.62 3.32
C TRP A 99 9.59 18.89 2.87
N ASN A 100 10.77 18.75 2.24
CA ASN A 100 11.55 19.88 1.73
C ASN A 100 10.82 20.65 0.60
N SER A 101 9.93 19.97 -0.14
CA SER A 101 9.12 20.61 -1.18
C SER A 101 7.88 21.26 -0.58
N SER A 102 7.09 20.49 0.19
CA SER A 102 5.92 20.99 0.91
C SER A 102 5.45 19.94 1.91
N ILE A 103 5.23 20.36 3.15
CA ILE A 103 4.68 19.49 4.19
C ILE A 103 3.28 18.97 3.82
N LEU A 104 2.46 19.79 3.16
CA LEU A 104 1.12 19.39 2.73
C LEU A 104 1.21 18.27 1.69
N LEU A 105 2.09 18.42 0.69
CA LEU A 105 2.29 17.41 -0.33
C LEU A 105 2.81 16.10 0.28
N ALA A 106 3.76 16.20 1.21
CA ALA A 106 4.31 15.03 1.91
C ALA A 106 3.22 14.25 2.67
N ILE A 107 2.32 14.97 3.36
CA ILE A 107 1.16 14.37 4.04
C ILE A 107 0.21 13.72 3.03
N LEU A 108 -0.16 14.42 1.96
CA LEU A 108 -1.08 13.91 0.94
C LEU A 108 -0.53 12.64 0.29
N VAL A 109 0.72 12.67 -0.16
CA VAL A 109 1.41 11.52 -0.76
C VAL A 109 1.50 10.35 0.23
N GLY A 110 1.82 10.63 1.50
CA GLY A 110 1.86 9.62 2.55
C GLY A 110 0.48 9.00 2.85
N LEU A 111 -0.58 9.80 2.89
CA LEU A 111 -1.95 9.31 3.07
C LEU A 111 -2.39 8.45 1.88
N MET A 112 -1.99 8.80 0.66
CA MET A 112 -2.28 8.01 -0.54
C MET A 112 -1.64 6.62 -0.48
N SER A 113 -0.43 6.48 0.09
CA SER A 113 0.15 5.16 0.41
C SER A 113 -0.78 4.36 1.32
N VAL A 114 -1.27 4.96 2.41
CA VAL A 114 -2.16 4.28 3.37
C VAL A 114 -3.49 3.88 2.74
N MET A 115 -4.09 4.77 1.96
CA MET A 115 -5.32 4.48 1.21
C MET A 115 -5.10 3.35 0.19
N GLY A 116 -3.97 3.36 -0.51
CA GLY A 116 -3.58 2.27 -1.41
C GLY A 116 -3.52 0.94 -0.67
N GLY A 117 -2.78 0.89 0.44
CA GLY A 117 -2.65 -0.30 1.28
C GLY A 117 -4.00 -0.83 1.79
N TYR A 118 -4.86 0.03 2.32
CA TYR A 118 -6.20 -0.35 2.76
C TYR A 118 -7.03 -0.99 1.63
N ASN A 119 -7.09 -0.32 0.48
CA ASN A 119 -7.86 -0.78 -0.67
C ASN A 119 -7.30 -2.09 -1.26
N GLY A 120 -5.98 -2.20 -1.37
CA GLY A 120 -5.32 -3.42 -1.82
C GLY A 120 -5.62 -4.61 -0.91
N GLY A 121 -5.58 -4.39 0.41
CA GLY A 121 -5.90 -5.41 1.40
C GLY A 121 -7.33 -5.93 1.28
N LEU A 122 -8.29 -5.02 1.13
CA LEU A 122 -9.70 -5.34 0.91
C LEU A 122 -9.91 -6.10 -0.41
N LEU A 123 -9.28 -5.64 -1.51
CA LEU A 123 -9.38 -6.27 -2.82
C LEU A 123 -8.80 -7.70 -2.79
N GLY A 124 -7.63 -7.89 -2.19
CA GLY A 124 -6.98 -9.21 -2.11
C GLY A 124 -7.82 -10.23 -1.35
N GLU A 125 -8.46 -9.81 -0.25
CA GLU A 125 -9.40 -10.66 0.47
C GLU A 125 -10.64 -11.01 -0.33
N ASN A 126 -11.28 -10.01 -0.94
CA ASN A 126 -12.51 -10.22 -1.71
C ASN A 126 -12.26 -11.12 -2.92
N PHE A 127 -11.12 -10.93 -3.60
CA PHE A 127 -10.69 -11.79 -4.70
C PHE A 127 -10.54 -13.25 -4.25
N ARG A 128 -9.85 -13.48 -3.13
CA ARG A 128 -9.70 -14.82 -2.55
C ARG A 128 -11.04 -15.45 -2.16
N ARG A 129 -11.91 -14.69 -1.50
CA ARG A 129 -13.26 -15.16 -1.09
C ARG A 129 -14.08 -15.56 -2.31
N ASN A 130 -14.00 -14.79 -3.40
CA ASN A 130 -14.68 -15.11 -4.66
C ASN A 130 -14.12 -16.37 -5.32
N GLN A 131 -12.80 -16.57 -5.32
CA GLN A 131 -12.19 -17.81 -5.81
C GLN A 131 -12.64 -19.04 -5.01
N GLN A 132 -12.66 -18.96 -3.68
CA GLN A 132 -13.12 -20.06 -2.82
C GLN A 132 -14.60 -20.38 -3.05
N ARG A 133 -15.44 -19.37 -3.26
CA ARG A 133 -16.87 -19.55 -3.60
C ARG A 133 -17.05 -20.25 -4.94
N ARG A 134 -16.24 -19.92 -5.94
CA ARG A 134 -16.27 -20.58 -7.26
C ARG A 134 -15.88 -22.06 -7.16
N LYS A 135 -14.82 -22.38 -6.41
CA LYS A 135 -14.38 -23.76 -6.19
C LYS A 135 -15.37 -24.65 -5.43
N LYS A 136 -16.27 -24.07 -4.63
CA LYS A 136 -17.32 -24.81 -3.91
C LYS A 136 -18.59 -25.05 -4.74
N LYS A 137 -18.73 -24.38 -5.88
CA LYS A 137 -19.87 -24.51 -6.79
C LYS A 137 -19.60 -25.47 -7.96
N GLN A 138 -18.34 -25.84 -8.16
CA GLN A 138 -17.89 -26.89 -9.07
C GLN A 138 -17.75 -28.19 -8.26
#